data_AF-A0A4Y2LBX6-F1
#
_entry.id   AF-A0A4Y2LBX6-F1
#
_cell.length_a   1.000
_cell.length_b   1.000
_cell.length_c   1.000
_cell.angle_alpha   90.00
_cell.angle_beta   90.00
_cell.angle_gamma   90.00
#
_symmetry.space_group_name_H-M   'P 1'
#
loop_
_entity.id
_entity.type
_entity.pdbx_description
1 polymer ?
#
loop_
_entity_poly.entity_id
_entity_poly.type
_entity_poly.pdbx_seq_one_letter_code
_entity_poly.pdbx_strand_id
1 'polypeptide(L)'
;MAKKAVGIAKALFKKAHEDNKGPTVALLEYRNTPISGIGLSPAQLMFNRRMRTKLPVSGKLLDAEIFKDVIPKLKERQTKKKFYFGRTTKALI
;
A
#
# COMPACT_ATOMS: atom_id res chain seq x y z
N MET A 1 -8.47 -1.47 -12.77
CA MET A 1 -7.52 -1.52 -11.64
C MET A 1 -6.87 -2.90 -11.42
N ALA A 2 -7.52 -4.00 -11.80
CA ALA A 2 -7.02 -5.37 -11.60
C ALA A 2 -5.61 -5.65 -12.14
N LYS A 3 -5.28 -5.23 -13.38
CA LYS A 3 -3.96 -5.49 -14.00
C LYS A 3 -2.77 -5.00 -13.16
N LYS A 4 -2.88 -3.80 -12.58
CA LYS A 4 -1.82 -3.24 -11.72
C LYS A 4 -1.72 -4.00 -10.39
N ALA A 5 -2.86 -4.38 -9.80
CA ALA A 5 -2.87 -5.16 -8.56
C ALA A 5 -2.21 -6.53 -8.74
N VAL A 6 -2.52 -7.23 -9.84
CA VAL A 6 -1.87 -8.51 -10.20
C VAL A 6 -0.36 -8.34 -10.39
N GLY A 7 0.07 -7.27 -11.07
CA GLY A 7 1.48 -6.95 -11.22
C GLY A 7 2.21 -6.76 -9.88
N ILE A 8 1.60 -6.03 -8.95
CA ILE A 8 2.14 -5.84 -7.59
C ILE A 8 2.21 -7.17 -6.84
N ALA A 9 1.16 -7.98 -6.88
CA ALA A 9 1.14 -9.28 -6.22
C ALA A 9 2.22 -10.22 -6.76
N LYS A 10 2.40 -10.28 -8.09
CA LYS A 10 3.47 -11.07 -8.73
C LYS A 10 4.86 -10.62 -8.27
N ALA A 11 5.12 -9.31 -8.28
CA ALA A 11 6.40 -8.76 -7.83
C ALA A 11 6.66 -9.05 -6.34
N LEU A 12 5.63 -8.93 -5.51
CA LEU A 12 5.70 -9.22 -4.08
C LEU A 12 6.04 -10.68 -3.82
N PHE A 13 5.36 -11.62 -4.49
CA PHE A 13 5.62 -13.05 -4.33
C PHE A 13 6.96 -13.48 -4.90
N LYS A 14 7.39 -12.88 -6.02
CA LYS A 14 8.74 -13.12 -6.56
C LYS A 14 9.81 -12.75 -5.52
N LYS A 15 9.69 -11.56 -4.92
CA LYS A 15 10.62 -11.13 -3.87
C LYS A 15 10.55 -12.00 -2.61
N ALA A 16 9.35 -12.43 -2.21
CA ALA A 16 9.18 -13.33 -1.08
C ALA A 16 9.91 -14.67 -1.31
N HIS A 17 9.81 -15.22 -2.52
CA HIS A 17 10.52 -16.42 -2.91
C HIS A 17 12.04 -16.23 -2.89
N GLU A 18 12.55 -15.12 -3.44
CA GLU A 18 13.99 -14.77 -3.39
C GLU A 18 14.50 -14.62 -1.94
N ASP A 19 13.69 -14.06 -1.04
CA ASP A 19 14.00 -13.88 0.38
C ASP A 19 13.77 -15.16 1.24
N ASN A 20 13.40 -16.30 0.64
CA ASN A 20 12.98 -17.53 1.33
C ASN A 20 11.86 -17.30 2.37
N LYS A 21 10.97 -16.33 2.11
CA LYS A 21 9.80 -16.02 2.94
C LYS A 21 8.53 -16.58 2.32
N GLY A 22 7.61 -17.03 3.18
CA GLY A 22 6.27 -17.43 2.74
C GLY A 22 5.46 -16.26 2.14
N PRO A 23 4.57 -16.53 1.16
CA PRO A 23 3.76 -15.50 0.50
C PRO A 23 2.82 -14.75 1.46
N THR A 24 2.38 -15.42 2.53
CA THR A 24 1.54 -14.83 3.58
C THR A 24 2.27 -13.75 4.37
N VAL A 25 3.56 -13.96 4.65
CA VAL A 25 4.42 -12.98 5.36
C VAL A 25 4.62 -11.74 4.51
N ALA A 26 4.91 -11.91 3.21
CA ALA A 26 5.09 -10.78 2.30
C ALA A 26 3.79 -9.95 2.15
N LEU A 27 2.63 -10.60 2.08
CA LEU A 27 1.34 -9.90 2.08
C LEU A 27 1.08 -9.16 3.39
N LEU A 28 1.41 -9.77 4.53
CA LEU A 28 1.27 -9.13 5.84
C LEU A 28 2.14 -7.88 5.93
N GLU A 29 3.39 -7.94 5.49
CA GLU A 29 4.31 -6.80 5.43
C GLU A 29 3.74 -5.72 4.50
N TYR A 30 3.35 -6.08 3.26
CA TYR A 30 2.76 -5.14 2.30
C TYR A 30 1.53 -4.41 2.84
N ARG A 31 0.64 -5.12 3.55
CA ARG A 31 -0.56 -4.53 4.16
C ARG A 31 -0.25 -3.58 5.31
N ASN A 32 0.89 -3.75 6.00
CA ASN A 32 1.33 -2.87 7.08
C ASN A 32 2.24 -1.73 6.61
N THR A 33 2.77 -1.78 5.38
CA THR A 33 3.60 -0.71 4.82
C THR A 33 2.75 0.53 4.46
N PRO A 34 3.10 1.73 4.97
CA PRO A 34 2.38 2.96 4.63
C PRO A 34 2.43 3.28 3.14
N ILE A 35 1.30 3.74 2.60
CA ILE A 35 1.21 4.21 1.22
C ILE A 35 1.83 5.61 1.14
N SER A 36 2.85 5.75 0.30
CA SER A 36 3.48 7.05 0.00
C SER A 36 2.44 8.07 -0.48
N GLY A 37 2.49 9.26 0.14
CA GLY A 37 1.59 10.40 -0.09
C GLY A 37 0.39 10.47 0.86
N ILE A 38 0.08 9.42 1.64
CA ILE A 38 -1.05 9.41 2.59
C ILE A 38 -0.58 9.07 4.00
N GLY A 39 0.49 8.28 4.13
CA GLY A 39 1.05 7.89 5.43
C GLY A 39 0.27 6.78 6.14
N LEU A 40 -0.80 6.27 5.52
CA LEU A 40 -1.61 5.17 6.04
C LEU A 40 -1.33 3.88 5.27
N SER A 41 -1.32 2.74 5.98
CA SER A 41 -1.14 1.42 5.40
C SER A 41 -2.47 0.85 4.86
N PRO A 42 -2.44 -0.11 3.92
CA PRO A 42 -3.66 -0.79 3.47
C PRO A 42 -4.49 -1.40 4.62
N ALA A 43 -3.83 -1.95 5.65
CA ALA A 43 -4.51 -2.50 6.82
C ALA A 43 -5.27 -1.43 7.61
N GLN A 44 -4.66 -0.25 7.78
CA GLN A 44 -5.30 0.89 8.44
C GLN A 44 -6.52 1.39 7.65
N LEU A 45 -6.43 1.42 6.33
CA LEU A 45 -7.54 1.84 5.47
C LEU A 45 -8.72 0.86 5.47
N MET A 46 -8.45 -0.43 5.65
CA MET A 46 -9.47 -1.49 5.55
C MET A 46 -10.05 -1.88 6.92
N PHE A 47 -9.21 -1.90 7.97
CA PHE A 47 -9.56 -2.40 9.30
C PHE A 47 -9.46 -1.35 10.39
N ASN A 48 -9.14 -0.09 10.04
CA ASN A 48 -8.92 1.00 10.98
C ASN A 48 -7.83 0.71 12.02
N ARG A 49 -6.92 -0.24 11.78
CA ARG A 49 -5.86 -0.60 12.73
C ARG A 49 -4.64 -1.17 12.03
N ARG A 50 -3.51 -1.27 12.73
CA ARG A 50 -2.34 -2.02 12.22
C ARG A 50 -2.45 -3.49 12.61
N MET A 51 -1.91 -4.38 11.78
CA MET A 51 -1.85 -5.80 12.12
C MET A 51 -0.56 -6.11 12.89
N ARG A 52 -0.61 -7.13 13.74
CA ARG A 52 0.58 -7.66 14.40
C ARG A 52 1.56 -8.20 13.36
N THR A 53 2.81 -7.80 13.47
CA THR A 53 3.91 -8.29 12.62
C THR A 53 4.89 -9.10 13.48
N LYS A 54 5.93 -9.67 12.87
CA LYS A 54 7.00 -10.37 13.59
C LYS A 54 7.85 -9.44 14.45
N LEU A 55 7.86 -8.15 14.12
CA LEU A 55 8.54 -7.14 14.93
C LEU A 55 7.62 -6.75 16.10
N PRO A 56 8.19 -6.48 17.29
CA PRO A 56 7.40 -5.98 18.40
C PRO A 56 6.81 -4.63 18.03
N VAL A 57 5.50 -4.50 18.20
CA VAL A 57 4.74 -3.27 17.95
C VAL A 57 4.01 -2.89 19.23
N SER A 58 3.99 -1.59 19.54
CA SER A 58 3.24 -1.07 20.70
C SER A 58 1.77 -1.45 20.62
N GLY A 59 1.19 -1.92 21.73
CA GLY A 59 -0.22 -2.34 21.80
C GLY A 59 -1.19 -1.26 21.33
N LYS A 60 -0.91 0.01 21.64
CA LYS A 60 -1.71 1.18 21.23
C LYS A 60 -1.90 1.29 19.71
N LEU A 61 -0.94 0.79 18.92
CA LEU A 61 -1.00 0.84 17.45
C LEU A 61 -1.86 -0.28 16.85
N LEU A 62 -2.22 -1.29 17.65
CA LEU A 62 -3.08 -2.41 17.26
C LEU A 62 -4.56 -2.14 17.53
N ASP A 63 -4.85 -1.11 18.32
CA ASP A 63 -6.21 -0.64 18.58
C ASP A 63 -6.79 0.06 17.35
N ALA A 64 -8.12 0.12 17.30
CA ALA A 64 -8.81 0.80 16.21
C ALA A 64 -8.63 2.32 16.32
N GLU A 65 -8.37 2.96 15.20
CA GLU A 65 -8.14 4.39 15.05
C GLU A 65 -9.02 4.94 13.91
N ILE A 66 -9.61 6.11 14.11
CA ILE A 66 -10.45 6.75 13.09
C ILE A 66 -9.59 7.72 12.28
N PHE A 67 -9.41 7.40 11.00
CA PHE A 67 -8.65 8.24 10.07
C PHE A 67 -9.57 9.23 9.35
N LYS A 68 -9.32 10.52 9.54
CA LYS A 68 -10.01 11.61 8.82
C LYS A 68 -9.34 11.89 7.48
N ASP A 69 -10.11 12.44 6.53
CA ASP A 69 -9.61 12.96 5.25
C ASP A 69 -8.87 11.95 4.36
N VAL A 70 -9.17 10.66 4.52
CA VAL A 70 -8.57 9.57 3.73
C VAL A 70 -8.94 9.71 2.24
N ILE A 71 -10.22 9.90 1.95
CA ILE A 71 -10.75 10.01 0.60
C ILE A 71 -10.18 11.21 -0.18
N PRO A 72 -10.16 12.46 0.36
CA PRO A 72 -9.58 13.58 -0.36
C PRO A 72 -8.07 13.38 -0.62
N LYS A 73 -7.31 12.86 0.34
CA LYS A 73 -5.88 12.53 0.14
C LYS A 73 -5.67 11.47 -0.95
N LEU A 74 -6.51 10.44 -1.01
CA LEU A 74 -6.47 9.42 -2.07
C LEU A 74 -6.78 10.02 -3.45
N LYS A 75 -7.72 10.96 -3.54
CA LYS A 75 -8.05 11.67 -4.79
C LYS A 75 -6.89 12.56 -5.23
N GLU A 76 -6.34 13.37 -4.33
CA GLU A 76 -5.20 14.25 -4.62
C GLU A 76 -3.97 13.47 -5.11
N ARG A 77 -3.69 12.32 -4.49
CA ARG A 77 -2.62 11.43 -4.94
C ARG A 77 -2.88 10.91 -6.36
N GLN A 78 -4.12 10.59 -6.71
CA GLN A 78 -4.46 10.14 -8.05
C GLN A 78 -4.36 11.26 -9.08
N THR A 79 -4.78 12.48 -8.75
CA THR A 79 -4.66 13.64 -9.65
C THR A 79 -3.21 13.99 -9.90
N LYS A 80 -2.37 14.03 -8.85
CA LYS A 80 -0.91 14.22 -8.97
C LYS A 80 -0.29 13.17 -9.91
N LYS A 81 -0.61 11.89 -9.73
CA LYS A 81 -0.11 10.82 -10.62
C LYS A 81 -0.53 11.00 -12.08
N LYS A 82 -1.78 11.39 -12.33
CA LYS A 82 -2.28 11.67 -13.69
C LYS A 82 -1.54 12.85 -14.33
N PHE A 83 -1.36 13.92 -13.56
CA PHE A 83 -0.71 15.15 -14.01
C PHE A 83 0.75 14.92 -14.44
N TYR A 84 1.55 14.25 -13.62
CA TYR A 84 2.94 13.96 -13.98
C TYR A 84 3.05 12.97 -15.14
N PHE A 85 2.20 11.93 -15.18
CA PHE A 85 2.18 11.00 -16.30
C PHE A 85 1.91 11.72 -17.63
N GLY A 86 0.87 12.57 -17.66
CA GLY A 86 0.48 13.32 -18.86
C GLY A 86 1.55 14.28 -19.37
N ARG A 87 2.41 14.81 -18.48
CA ARG A 87 3.55 15.64 -18.86
C ARG A 87 4.69 14.85 -19.54
N THR A 88 4.85 13.58 -19.18
CA THR A 88 5.95 12.73 -19.65
C THR A 88 5.60 11.88 -20.87
N THR A 89 4.33 11.65 -21.16
CA THR A 89 3.90 10.91 -22.36
C THR A 89 3.92 11.80 -23.58
N LYS A 90 4.88 11.57 -24.50
CA LYS A 90 4.76 12.02 -25.90
C LYS A 90 3.61 11.24 -26.55
N ALA A 91 2.79 11.91 -27.35
CA ALA A 91 1.81 11.24 -28.19
C ALA A 91 2.58 10.28 -29.13
N LEU A 92 2.27 8.98 -29.04
CA LEU A 92 2.68 8.02 -30.06
C LEU A 92 1.77 8.27 -31.26
N ILE A 93 2.32 8.97 -32.26
CA ILE A 93 1.75 9.11 -33.61
C ILE A 93 2.09 7.84 -34.38
#